data_AF-A0AA43UFZ9-F1
#
_entry.id   AF-A0AA43UFZ9-F1
#
_cell.length_a   1.000
_cell.length_b   1.000
_cell.length_c   1.000
_cell.angle_alpha   90.00
_cell.angle_beta   90.00
_cell.angle_gamma   90.00
#
_symmetry.space_group_name_H-M   'P 1'
#
loop_
_entity.id
_entity.type
_entity.pdbx_description
1 polymer ?
#
loop_
_entity_poly.entity_id
_entity_poly.type
_entity_poly.pdbx_seq_one_letter_code
_entity_poly.pdbx_strand_id
1 'polypeptide(L)'
;MGDSFRFIHCSDLHLGCRFSGISDADEDLGRRLRESVFTALDNIVSFAKKEKVDFVIFSGDIFDSTNETPLTRSRFADAIASMKVPCYIIYGNHDTKRRWENSIPLPKNAFVFPEQITHMYFEKDGRRVTELIGMSFPSMKPNSNYVKSVKKESDLFAIGVFHCNVDGAKDDNYSPCKLSDMKD
;
A
#
# COMPACT_ATOMS: atom_id res chain seq x y z
N MET A 1 -6.49 15.02 25.68
CA MET A 1 -6.40 15.48 24.28
C MET A 1 -5.42 14.55 23.59
N GLY A 2 -5.84 13.82 22.56
CA GLY A 2 -4.94 12.93 21.83
C GLY A 2 -3.90 13.73 21.05
N ASP A 3 -2.71 13.17 20.89
CA ASP A 3 -1.66 13.77 20.06
C ASP A 3 -2.11 13.80 18.59
N SER A 4 -1.94 14.94 17.91
CA SER A 4 -2.33 15.07 16.51
C SER A 4 -1.29 14.43 15.57
N PHE A 5 -1.76 13.79 14.50
CA PHE A 5 -0.92 13.25 13.45
C PHE A 5 -1.47 13.60 12.05
N ARG A 6 -0.59 13.57 11.05
CA ARG A 6 -0.89 13.77 9.63
C ARG A 6 -0.26 12.63 8.84
N PHE A 7 -0.99 12.07 7.89
CA PHE A 7 -0.47 11.00 7.04
C PHE A 7 -0.93 11.12 5.60
N ILE A 8 -0.22 10.45 4.70
CA ILE A 8 -0.66 10.21 3.32
C ILE A 8 -1.20 8.79 3.22
N HIS A 9 -2.30 8.63 2.50
CA HIS A 9 -2.83 7.34 2.08
C HIS A 9 -2.78 7.24 0.56
N CYS A 10 -2.15 6.19 0.05
CA CYS A 10 -2.06 5.90 -1.38
C CYS A 10 -2.21 4.40 -1.62
N SER A 11 -2.61 4.04 -2.83
CA SER A 11 -2.93 2.66 -3.25
C SER A 11 -2.66 2.52 -4.75
N ASP A 12 -2.60 1.27 -5.24
CA ASP A 12 -2.73 0.94 -6.67
C ASP A 12 -1.68 1.65 -7.56
N LEU A 13 -0.43 1.65 -7.13
CA LEU A 13 0.67 2.24 -7.91
C LEU A 13 0.98 1.43 -9.17
N HIS A 14 0.78 0.11 -9.10
CA HIS A 14 1.11 -0.85 -10.17
C HIS A 14 2.49 -0.60 -10.82
N LEU A 15 3.51 -0.42 -9.98
CA LEU A 15 4.89 -0.21 -10.45
C LEU A 15 5.32 -1.36 -11.34
N GLY A 16 5.81 -1.02 -12.53
CA GLY A 16 6.19 -1.99 -13.56
C GLY A 16 5.08 -2.29 -14.57
N CYS A 17 3.87 -1.72 -14.45
CA CYS A 17 2.81 -1.86 -15.44
C CYS A 17 3.32 -1.51 -16.84
N ARG A 18 3.05 -2.40 -17.81
CA ARG A 18 3.59 -2.30 -19.16
C ARG A 18 2.74 -1.50 -20.12
N PHE A 19 1.45 -1.32 -19.83
CA PHE A 19 0.46 -0.72 -20.75
C PHE A 19 0.54 -1.33 -22.16
N SER A 20 0.58 -2.67 -22.27
CA SER A 20 0.92 -3.38 -23.52
C SER A 20 0.05 -2.97 -24.71
N GLY A 21 -1.27 -2.91 -24.56
CA GLY A 21 -2.15 -2.52 -25.66
C GLY A 21 -1.92 -1.10 -26.21
N ILE A 22 -1.41 -0.17 -25.39
CA ILE A 22 -1.04 1.17 -25.82
C ILE A 22 0.39 1.17 -26.36
N SER A 23 1.30 0.49 -25.68
CA SER A 23 2.72 0.43 -26.05
C SER A 23 2.96 -0.22 -27.41
N ASP A 24 2.14 -1.21 -27.76
CA ASP A 24 2.21 -1.88 -29.07
C ASP A 24 1.71 -0.98 -30.20
N ALA A 25 0.81 -0.03 -29.89
CA ALA A 25 0.26 0.93 -30.84
C ALA A 25 1.09 2.21 -30.97
N ASP A 26 1.70 2.66 -29.87
CA ASP A 26 2.54 3.87 -29.79
C ASP A 26 3.61 3.68 -28.70
N GLU A 27 4.86 3.46 -29.13
CA GLU A 27 5.98 3.18 -28.23
C GLU A 27 6.34 4.40 -27.36
N ASP A 28 6.26 5.62 -27.88
CA ASP A 28 6.60 6.82 -27.11
C ASP A 28 5.55 7.09 -26.03
N LEU A 29 4.27 6.97 -26.38
CA LEU A 29 3.19 7.06 -25.40
C LEU A 29 3.30 5.95 -24.36
N GLY A 30 3.57 4.71 -24.77
CA GLY A 30 3.80 3.60 -23.86
C GLY A 30 4.95 3.86 -22.88
N ARG A 31 6.08 4.39 -23.37
CA ARG A 31 7.22 4.80 -22.53
C ARG A 31 6.82 5.87 -21.52
N ARG A 32 6.09 6.90 -21.94
CA ARG A 32 5.62 7.97 -21.05
C ARG A 32 4.69 7.46 -19.96
N LEU A 33 3.79 6.52 -20.28
CA LEU A 33 2.91 5.88 -19.30
C LEU A 33 3.68 5.03 -18.29
N ARG A 34 4.66 4.24 -18.76
CA ARG A 34 5.55 3.47 -17.87
C ARG A 34 6.34 4.36 -16.91
N GLU A 35 6.78 5.54 -17.36
CA GLU A 35 7.45 6.50 -16.47
C GLU A 35 6.47 7.25 -15.55
N SER A 36 5.20 7.38 -15.93
CA SER A 36 4.23 8.12 -15.12
C SER A 36 3.94 7.48 -13.76
N VAL A 37 4.01 6.14 -13.64
CA VAL A 37 3.82 5.46 -12.35
C VAL A 37 4.99 5.75 -11.39
N PHE A 38 6.22 5.85 -11.91
CA PHE A 38 7.37 6.27 -11.11
C PHE A 38 7.32 7.76 -10.77
N THR A 39 6.89 8.59 -11.72
CA THR A 39 6.66 10.02 -11.48
C THR A 39 5.62 10.23 -10.38
N ALA A 40 4.55 9.43 -10.34
CA ALA A 40 3.56 9.46 -9.28
C ALA A 40 4.16 9.09 -7.92
N LEU A 41 5.01 8.06 -7.86
CA LEU A 41 5.75 7.70 -6.64
C LEU A 41 6.67 8.85 -6.17
N ASP A 42 7.41 9.47 -7.08
CA ASP A 42 8.29 10.60 -6.78
C ASP A 42 7.51 11.82 -6.26
N ASN A 43 6.31 12.05 -6.80
CA ASN A 43 5.39 13.09 -6.33
C ASN A 43 4.90 12.80 -4.90
N ILE A 44 4.56 11.55 -4.58
CA ILE A 44 4.17 11.15 -3.22
C ILE A 44 5.33 11.41 -2.24
N VAL A 45 6.56 11.00 -2.60
CA VAL A 45 7.77 11.26 -1.80
C VAL A 45 7.98 12.75 -1.55
N SER A 46 7.88 13.55 -2.62
CA SER A 46 8.08 14.99 -2.55
C SER A 46 7.02 15.66 -1.69
N PHE A 47 5.76 15.24 -1.83
CA PHE A 47 4.64 15.74 -1.05
C PHE A 47 4.76 15.37 0.43
N ALA A 48 5.12 14.11 0.75
CA ALA A 48 5.36 13.65 2.12
C ALA A 48 6.40 14.53 2.85
N LYS A 49 7.51 14.83 2.16
CA LYS A 49 8.58 15.70 2.69
C LYS A 49 8.12 17.13 2.87
N LYS A 50 7.44 17.69 1.86
CA LYS A 50 6.96 19.07 1.86
C LYS A 50 5.96 19.32 2.99
N GLU A 51 4.97 18.45 3.12
CA GLU A 51 3.89 18.59 4.11
C GLU A 51 4.26 18.08 5.51
N LYS A 52 5.49 17.56 5.66
CA LYS A 52 6.04 17.03 6.91
C LYS A 52 5.06 16.07 7.58
N VAL A 53 4.61 15.08 6.82
CA VAL A 53 3.68 14.07 7.33
C VAL A 53 4.38 13.20 8.37
N ASP A 54 3.62 12.65 9.30
CA ASP A 54 4.12 11.78 10.37
C ASP A 54 4.36 10.35 9.86
N PHE A 55 3.56 9.86 8.92
CA PHE A 55 3.73 8.55 8.27
C PHE A 55 3.00 8.49 6.91
N VAL A 56 3.24 7.42 6.15
CA VAL A 56 2.60 7.12 4.86
C VAL A 56 2.00 5.73 4.89
N ILE A 57 0.85 5.53 4.25
CA ILE A 57 0.19 4.24 4.06
C ILE A 57 0.15 3.90 2.57
N PHE A 58 0.60 2.69 2.22
CA PHE A 58 0.40 2.06 0.92
C PHE A 58 -0.60 0.89 1.07
N SER A 59 -1.81 1.06 0.56
CA SER A 59 -2.96 0.17 0.81
C SER A 59 -3.16 -0.94 -0.24
N GLY A 60 -2.07 -1.49 -0.78
CA GLY A 60 -2.11 -2.60 -1.73
C GLY A 60 -1.78 -2.21 -3.17
N ASP A 61 -1.57 -3.24 -3.98
CA ASP A 61 -1.25 -3.17 -5.41
C ASP A 61 -0.12 -2.18 -5.75
N ILE A 62 0.97 -2.28 -4.99
CA ILE A 62 2.20 -1.50 -5.19
C ILE A 62 2.88 -1.92 -6.49
N PHE A 63 2.99 -3.23 -6.73
CA PHE A 63 3.66 -3.78 -7.90
C PHE A 63 2.67 -4.43 -8.85
N ASP A 64 2.95 -4.31 -10.15
CA ASP A 64 2.19 -5.05 -11.14
C ASP A 64 2.58 -6.55 -11.15
N SER A 65 1.58 -7.42 -11.11
CA SER A 65 1.74 -8.89 -11.03
C SER A 65 2.55 -9.48 -12.19
N THR A 66 2.54 -8.81 -13.35
CA THR A 66 3.22 -9.29 -14.56
C THR A 66 4.68 -8.85 -14.62
N ASN A 67 5.10 -7.88 -13.82
CA ASN A 67 6.37 -7.19 -14.04
C ASN A 67 7.00 -6.53 -12.79
N GLU A 68 7.03 -7.21 -11.65
CA GLU A 68 7.98 -6.86 -10.59
C GLU A 68 9.40 -7.22 -11.05
N THR A 69 10.16 -6.21 -11.48
CA THR A 69 11.58 -6.33 -11.83
C THR A 69 12.46 -5.92 -10.64
N PRO A 70 13.76 -6.29 -10.63
CA PRO A 70 14.69 -5.78 -9.62
C PRO A 70 14.71 -4.24 -9.58
N LEU A 71 14.60 -3.60 -10.75
CA LEU A 71 14.57 -2.14 -10.87
C LEU A 71 13.33 -1.52 -10.24
N THR A 72 12.14 -2.06 -10.53
CA THR A 72 10.87 -1.53 -9.96
C THR A 72 10.89 -1.64 -8.43
N ARG A 73 11.39 -2.75 -7.90
CA ARG A 73 11.53 -2.94 -6.45
C ARG A 73 12.58 -2.02 -5.84
N SER A 74 13.75 -1.89 -6.46
CA SER A 74 14.80 -0.97 -6.00
C SER A 74 14.27 0.46 -5.92
N ARG A 75 13.58 0.94 -6.96
CA ARG A 75 13.00 2.29 -6.97
C ARG A 75 11.98 2.49 -5.86
N PHE A 76 11.14 1.48 -5.59
CA PHE A 76 10.22 1.55 -4.46
C PHE A 76 10.97 1.60 -3.12
N ALA A 77 11.96 0.72 -2.91
CA ALA A 77 12.77 0.72 -1.69
C ALA A 77 13.50 2.07 -1.47
N ASP A 78 14.07 2.65 -2.53
CA ASP A 78 14.74 3.94 -2.50
C ASP A 78 13.76 5.08 -2.18
N ALA A 79 12.58 5.07 -2.79
CA ALA A 79 11.52 6.03 -2.51
C ALA A 79 11.12 6.01 -1.03
N ILE A 80 10.82 4.82 -0.49
CA ILE A 80 10.49 4.62 0.93
C ILE A 80 11.66 5.10 1.81
N ALA A 81 12.89 4.69 1.53
CA ALA A 81 14.06 5.07 2.32
C ALA A 81 14.27 6.59 2.35
N SER A 82 13.89 7.28 1.28
CA SER A 82 14.05 8.71 1.15
C SER A 82 12.99 9.51 1.92
N MET A 83 11.80 8.95 2.21
CA MET A 83 10.72 9.65 2.91
C MET A 83 11.07 9.97 4.38
N LYS A 84 11.95 9.18 5.01
CA LYS A 84 12.41 9.35 6.40
C LYS A 84 11.30 9.34 7.46
N VAL A 85 10.12 8.86 7.11
CA VAL A 85 8.99 8.63 8.00
C VAL A 85 8.55 7.16 7.90
N PRO A 86 7.85 6.61 8.91
CA PRO A 86 7.25 5.29 8.81
C PRO A 86 6.35 5.15 7.58
N CYS A 87 6.51 4.07 6.84
CA CYS A 87 5.68 3.69 5.71
C CYS A 87 5.03 2.34 6.01
N TYR A 88 3.71 2.35 6.25
CA TYR A 88 2.92 1.17 6.53
C TYR A 88 2.37 0.61 5.23
N ILE A 89 2.58 -0.69 4.99
CA ILE A 89 2.39 -1.30 3.68
C ILE A 89 1.55 -2.57 3.83
N ILE A 90 0.47 -2.66 3.08
CA ILE A 90 -0.17 -3.94 2.76
C ILE A 90 0.08 -4.28 1.29
N TYR A 91 0.12 -5.57 0.97
CA TYR A 91 0.09 -6.05 -0.40
C TYR A 91 -1.34 -6.49 -0.77
N GLY A 92 -1.77 -6.11 -1.97
CA GLY A 92 -3.05 -6.46 -2.56
C GLY A 92 -2.97 -7.74 -3.39
N ASN A 93 -3.85 -7.88 -4.37
CA ASN A 93 -3.95 -9.10 -5.18
C ASN A 93 -2.89 -9.16 -6.28
N HIS A 94 -2.36 -8.03 -6.74
CA HIS A 94 -1.35 -8.03 -7.80
C HIS A 94 0.06 -8.38 -7.31
N ASP A 95 0.38 -8.08 -6.06
CA ASP A 95 1.75 -8.15 -5.51
C ASP A 95 1.96 -9.28 -4.49
N THR A 96 1.14 -10.33 -4.57
CA THR A 96 1.28 -11.55 -3.74
C THR A 96 2.58 -12.32 -3.98
N LYS A 97 3.16 -12.23 -5.19
CA LYS A 97 4.41 -12.92 -5.55
C LYS A 97 5.58 -11.95 -5.39
N ARG A 98 6.13 -11.87 -4.17
CA ARG A 98 7.20 -10.94 -3.75
C ARG A 98 8.59 -11.42 -4.21
N ARG A 99 8.86 -11.39 -5.52
CA ARG A 99 9.96 -12.14 -6.16
C ARG A 99 11.34 -11.73 -5.68
N TRP A 100 11.51 -10.46 -5.34
CA TRP A 100 12.83 -9.87 -5.05
C TRP A 100 12.99 -9.48 -3.58
N GLU A 101 12.10 -9.93 -2.70
CA GLU A 101 12.07 -9.50 -1.29
C GLU A 101 13.32 -9.85 -0.50
N ASN A 102 13.89 -11.03 -0.76
CA ASN A 102 15.12 -11.45 -0.12
C ASN A 102 16.37 -10.77 -0.70
N SER A 103 16.36 -10.44 -1.99
CA SER A 103 17.54 -9.86 -2.69
C SER A 103 17.59 -8.34 -2.60
N ILE A 104 16.43 -7.68 -2.50
CA ILE A 104 16.30 -6.23 -2.39
C ILE A 104 15.32 -5.95 -1.24
N PRO A 105 15.79 -6.03 0.02
CA PRO A 105 14.92 -5.79 1.16
C PRO A 105 14.44 -4.35 1.20
N LEU A 106 13.24 -4.14 1.76
CA LEU A 106 12.75 -2.80 2.05
C LEU A 106 13.57 -2.16 3.20
N PRO A 107 13.68 -0.83 3.24
CA PRO A 107 14.41 -0.14 4.29
C PRO A 107 13.71 -0.24 5.65
N LYS A 108 14.43 0.10 6.73
CA LYS A 108 13.94 -0.02 8.12
C LYS A 108 12.68 0.79 8.45
N ASN A 109 12.36 1.82 7.65
CA ASN A 109 11.15 2.60 7.81
C ASN A 109 9.94 2.02 7.07
N ALA A 110 10.07 0.84 6.45
CA ALA A 110 8.97 0.09 5.88
C ALA A 110 8.40 -0.91 6.90
N PHE A 111 7.10 -0.83 7.15
CA PHE A 111 6.36 -1.69 8.07
C PHE A 111 5.30 -2.45 7.27
N VAL A 112 5.64 -3.67 6.87
CA VAL A 112 4.79 -4.52 6.02
C VAL A 112 3.88 -5.36 6.91
N PHE A 113 2.57 -5.28 6.69
CA PHE A 113 1.60 -6.14 7.36
C PHE A 113 1.72 -7.59 6.83
N PRO A 114 1.65 -8.59 7.71
CA PRO A 114 1.68 -9.99 7.31
C PRO A 114 0.34 -10.44 6.69
N GLU A 115 0.26 -11.71 6.32
CA GLU A 115 -0.91 -12.35 5.69
C GLU A 115 -1.99 -12.76 6.71
N GLN A 116 -2.15 -11.95 7.75
CA GLN A 116 -3.12 -12.11 8.83
C GLN A 116 -3.37 -10.74 9.46
N ILE A 117 -4.59 -10.51 9.96
CA ILE A 117 -4.95 -9.26 10.65
C ILE A 117 -3.96 -9.01 11.78
N THR A 118 -3.28 -7.88 11.71
CA THR A 118 -2.21 -7.50 12.63
C THR A 118 -2.34 -6.04 13.01
N HIS A 119 -1.93 -5.75 14.24
CA HIS A 119 -1.95 -4.42 14.83
C HIS A 119 -0.54 -3.86 14.84
N MET A 120 -0.37 -2.68 14.25
CA MET A 120 0.83 -1.87 14.35
C MET A 120 0.47 -0.54 14.99
N TYR A 121 1.47 0.18 15.48
CA TYR A 121 1.26 1.46 16.15
C TYR A 121 2.19 2.49 15.54
N PHE A 122 1.65 3.68 15.30
CA PHE A 122 2.47 4.85 15.08
C PHE A 122 2.78 5.49 16.43
N GLU A 123 4.07 5.72 16.67
CA GLU A 123 4.57 6.31 17.89
C GLU A 123 5.18 7.68 17.61
N LYS A 124 4.90 8.63 18.50
CA LYS A 124 5.46 9.99 18.49
C LYS A 124 5.97 10.29 19.89
N ASP A 125 7.22 10.73 19.99
CA ASP A 125 7.86 11.05 21.27
C ASP A 125 7.77 9.91 22.31
N GLY A 126 7.90 8.66 21.84
CA GLY A 126 7.86 7.46 22.68
C GLY A 126 6.45 7.06 23.18
N ARG A 127 5.39 7.64 22.60
CA ARG A 127 4.00 7.32 22.93
C ARG A 127 3.24 6.84 21.70
N ARG A 128 2.39 5.83 21.88
CA ARG A 128 1.47 5.37 20.82
C ARG A 128 0.39 6.43 20.59
N VAL A 129 0.26 6.87 19.35
CA VAL A 129 -0.67 7.94 18.95
C VAL A 129 -1.87 7.40 18.18
N THR A 130 -1.63 6.46 17.27
CA THR A 130 -2.68 5.80 16.49
C THR A 130 -2.36 4.33 16.31
N GLU A 131 -3.41 3.52 16.31
CA GLU A 131 -3.38 2.11 15.96
C GLU A 131 -3.61 1.97 14.44
N LEU A 132 -2.87 1.07 13.80
CA LEU A 132 -3.07 0.68 12.42
C LEU A 132 -3.38 -0.81 12.38
N ILE A 133 -4.50 -1.18 11.79
CA ILE A 133 -4.98 -2.56 11.70
C ILE A 133 -4.99 -2.95 10.23
N GLY A 134 -4.20 -3.93 9.84
CA GLY A 134 -4.06 -4.26 8.43
C GLY A 134 -3.66 -5.71 8.18
N MET A 135 -3.74 -6.08 6.91
CA MET A 135 -3.40 -7.41 6.43
C MET A 135 -3.02 -7.34 4.95
N SER A 136 -1.92 -7.99 4.58
CA SER A 136 -1.59 -8.28 3.19
C SER A 136 -2.38 -9.50 2.70
N PHE A 137 -2.69 -9.56 1.41
CA PHE A 137 -3.38 -10.73 0.86
C PHE A 137 -2.47 -11.97 0.78
N PRO A 138 -3.00 -13.16 1.14
CA PRO A 138 -2.28 -14.43 1.01
C PRO A 138 -2.29 -14.99 -0.42
N SER A 139 -3.13 -14.45 -1.31
CA SER A 139 -3.28 -14.95 -2.68
C SER A 139 -3.84 -13.87 -3.61
N MET A 140 -3.81 -14.11 -4.93
CA MET A 140 -4.33 -13.16 -5.93
C MET A 140 -5.87 -13.08 -5.96
N LYS A 141 -6.59 -14.03 -5.37
CA LYS A 141 -8.06 -14.07 -5.38
C LYS A 141 -8.61 -14.45 -4.01
N PRO A 142 -8.34 -13.66 -2.96
CA PRO A 142 -8.96 -13.90 -1.68
C PRO A 142 -10.47 -13.76 -1.82
N ASN A 143 -11.24 -14.61 -1.16
CA ASN A 143 -12.71 -14.58 -1.21
C ASN A 143 -13.35 -14.33 0.16
N SER A 144 -12.55 -13.83 1.11
CA SER A 144 -13.02 -13.56 2.47
C SER A 144 -13.28 -12.06 2.66
N ASN A 145 -14.33 -11.76 3.41
CA ASN A 145 -14.62 -10.43 3.92
C ASN A 145 -13.82 -10.21 5.22
N TYR A 146 -12.58 -9.74 5.10
CA TYR A 146 -11.67 -9.59 6.25
C TYR A 146 -12.08 -8.45 7.17
N VAL A 147 -12.76 -7.43 6.65
CA VAL A 147 -13.11 -6.22 7.42
C VAL A 147 -14.09 -6.52 8.55
N LYS A 148 -14.94 -7.55 8.43
CA LYS A 148 -15.85 -7.98 9.50
C LYS A 148 -15.15 -8.52 10.76
N SER A 149 -13.90 -8.96 10.63
CA SER A 149 -13.14 -9.53 11.74
C SER A 149 -12.31 -8.47 12.46
N VAL A 150 -12.34 -7.21 12.00
CA VAL A 150 -11.54 -6.12 12.54
C VAL A 150 -12.10 -5.68 13.89
N LYS A 151 -11.23 -5.60 14.89
CA LYS A 151 -11.53 -5.06 16.22
C LYS A 151 -10.33 -4.27 16.69
N LYS A 152 -10.54 -3.08 17.26
CA LYS A 152 -9.44 -2.32 17.90
C LYS A 152 -8.90 -3.07 19.12
N GLU A 153 -7.59 -2.99 19.33
CA GLU A 153 -6.93 -3.51 20.53
C GLU A 153 -6.66 -2.40 21.57
N SER A 154 -6.80 -1.14 21.18
CA SER A 154 -6.54 0.01 22.05
C SER A 154 -7.69 1.02 22.07
N ASP A 155 -7.60 2.01 22.97
CA ASP A 155 -8.49 3.18 23.00
C ASP A 155 -8.02 4.33 22.11
N LEU A 156 -6.96 4.12 21.32
CA LEU A 156 -6.49 5.08 20.34
C LEU A 156 -7.45 5.15 19.15
N PHE A 157 -7.30 6.21 18.37
CA PHE A 157 -7.86 6.23 17.02
C PHE A 157 -7.23 5.07 16.22
N ALA A 158 -8.05 4.31 15.52
CA ALA A 158 -7.63 3.15 14.74
C ALA A 158 -7.86 3.38 13.25
N ILE A 159 -6.85 3.07 12.44
CA ILE A 159 -6.91 3.12 10.98
C ILE A 159 -6.92 1.69 10.46
N GLY A 160 -8.05 1.26 9.88
CA GLY A 160 -8.13 0.00 9.14
C GLY A 160 -7.52 0.15 7.75
N VAL A 161 -6.56 -0.70 7.39
CA VAL A 161 -5.84 -0.71 6.11
C VAL A 161 -6.08 -2.05 5.42
N PHE A 162 -7.03 -2.07 4.48
CA PHE A 162 -7.45 -3.26 3.76
C PHE A 162 -7.61 -2.98 2.28
N HIS A 163 -7.08 -3.87 1.45
CA HIS A 163 -7.35 -3.90 0.01
C HIS A 163 -8.63 -4.73 -0.17
N CYS A 164 -9.68 -4.20 -0.80
CA CYS A 164 -10.97 -4.91 -0.91
C CYS A 164 -11.87 -4.33 -2.00
N ASN A 165 -12.76 -5.16 -2.51
CA ASN A 165 -13.83 -4.73 -3.42
C ASN A 165 -15.08 -4.40 -2.59
N VAL A 166 -15.37 -3.11 -2.43
CA VAL A 166 -16.50 -2.60 -1.64
C VAL A 166 -17.73 -2.48 -2.52
N ASP A 167 -18.84 -3.11 -2.11
CA ASP A 167 -20.15 -3.07 -2.76
C ASP A 167 -20.16 -3.62 -4.22
N GLY A 168 -19.11 -4.34 -4.62
CA GLY A 168 -19.08 -5.14 -5.85
C GLY A 168 -18.89 -4.31 -7.13
N ALA A 169 -17.65 -3.92 -7.41
CA ALA A 169 -17.21 -3.59 -8.76
C ALA A 169 -17.35 -4.83 -9.68
N LYS A 170 -17.87 -4.61 -10.90
CA LYS A 170 -18.35 -5.66 -11.81
C LYS A 170 -17.29 -6.68 -12.26
N ASP A 171 -16.02 -6.33 -12.22
CA ASP A 171 -14.92 -7.17 -12.67
C ASP A 171 -13.86 -7.25 -11.57
N ASP A 172 -13.38 -8.48 -11.31
CA ASP A 172 -12.48 -8.89 -10.22
C ASP A 172 -13.07 -8.89 -8.80
N ASN A 173 -13.78 -9.99 -8.51
CA ASN A 173 -14.38 -10.28 -7.21
C ASN A 173 -13.33 -10.86 -6.25
N TYR A 174 -12.46 -10.00 -5.70
CA TYR A 174 -11.54 -10.32 -4.63
C TYR A 174 -11.92 -9.57 -3.34
N SER A 175 -11.71 -10.22 -2.19
CA SER A 175 -12.07 -9.76 -0.85
C SER A 175 -13.37 -8.92 -0.82
N PRO A 176 -14.51 -9.53 -1.18
CA PRO A 176 -15.76 -8.79 -1.26
C PRO A 176 -16.19 -8.33 0.13
N CYS A 177 -16.54 -7.05 0.25
CA CYS A 177 -17.12 -6.49 1.46
C CYS A 177 -18.18 -5.45 1.12
N LYS A 178 -18.98 -5.06 2.12
CA LYS A 178 -19.97 -3.99 1.99
C LYS A 178 -19.52 -2.80 2.80
N LEU A 179 -19.89 -1.60 2.36
CA LEU A 179 -19.65 -0.39 3.16
C LEU A 179 -20.32 -0.49 4.55
N SER A 180 -21.46 -1.18 4.63
CA SER A 180 -22.15 -1.45 5.91
C SER A 180 -21.34 -2.33 6.87
N ASP A 181 -20.38 -3.10 6.38
CA ASP A 181 -19.53 -3.95 7.23
C ASP A 181 -18.43 -3.14 7.95
N MET A 182 -18.24 -1.87 7.56
CA MET A 182 -17.27 -0.93 8.13
C MET A 182 -17.93 0.15 9.01
N LYS A 183 -19.26 0.10 9.12
CA LYS A 183 -20.06 1.04 9.90
C LYS A 183 -20.44 0.38 11.22
N ASP A 184 -19.68 0.71 12.26
CA ASP A 184 -20.15 0.74 13.64
C ASP A 184 -20.39 2.22 14.04
#